data_AF-A0A8T4Z759-F1
#
_entry.id   AF-A0A8T4Z759-F1
#
_cell.length_a   1.000
_cell.length_b   1.000
_cell.length_c   1.000
_cell.angle_alpha   90.00
_cell.angle_beta   90.00
_cell.angle_gamma   90.00
#
_symmetry.space_group_name_H-M   'P 1'
#
loop_
_entity.id
_entity.type
_entity.pdbx_description
1 polymer ?
#
loop_
_entity_poly.entity_id
_entity_poly.type
_entity_poly.pdbx_seq_one_letter_code
_entity_poly.pdbx_strand_id
1 'polypeptide(L)'
;MSLKRMVFRWTSTPSLISIFTLLTSTVIIEILYIDYMSARGLESRVLQAGYLSIPYPYIPIIGILMVIITSWMNLTRSKAFVRARHSVKLPSILMALRMFESALLIPTIFAITLYLPYLVGSNWMILGLAKVEETFPTLKEVTSRLYGSTVAIMGLPPSWKYGLSQALSCIIVVVSTIILCRRMGRRVRVR
;
A
#
# COMPACT_ATOMS: atom_id res chain seq x y z
N MET A 1 4.86 35.95 -7.86
CA MET A 1 5.73 34.78 -7.61
C MET A 1 5.33 33.68 -8.60
N SER A 2 6.09 33.47 -9.68
CA SER A 2 5.70 32.57 -10.78
C SER A 2 6.13 31.13 -10.47
N LEU A 3 5.15 30.23 -10.33
CA LEU A 3 5.37 28.79 -10.14
C LEU A 3 5.78 28.16 -11.48
N LYS A 4 7.08 28.00 -11.74
CA LYS A 4 7.54 27.25 -12.92
C LYS A 4 7.47 25.74 -12.66
N ARG A 5 6.73 25.05 -13.51
CA ARG A 5 6.59 23.58 -13.53
C ARG A 5 7.92 22.96 -13.97
N MET A 6 8.59 22.21 -13.10
CA MET A 6 9.64 21.29 -13.57
C MET A 6 8.97 20.22 -14.42
N VAL A 7 9.38 20.13 -15.69
CA VAL A 7 8.91 19.09 -16.61
C VAL A 7 9.52 17.77 -16.14
N PHE A 8 8.70 16.97 -15.46
CA PHE A 8 9.06 15.62 -15.02
C PHE A 8 9.28 14.75 -16.25
N ARG A 9 10.53 14.32 -16.49
CA ARG A 9 10.85 13.34 -17.53
C ARG A 9 10.67 11.93 -16.97
N TRP A 10 9.52 11.34 -17.29
CA TRP A 10 9.14 9.97 -16.91
C TRP A 10 10.11 8.89 -17.42
N THR A 11 10.91 9.20 -18.44
CA THR A 11 11.88 8.31 -19.08
C THR A 11 13.27 8.36 -18.45
N SER A 12 13.46 9.08 -17.34
CA SER A 12 14.76 9.09 -16.67
C SER A 12 15.07 7.72 -16.03
N THR A 13 16.32 7.26 -16.10
CA THR A 13 16.80 6.02 -15.48
C THR A 13 16.32 5.82 -14.03
N PRO A 14 16.39 6.83 -13.13
CA PRO A 14 15.88 6.66 -11.76
C PRO A 14 14.35 6.49 -11.68
N SER A 15 13.59 7.07 -12.61
CA SER A 15 12.14 6.88 -12.71
C SER A 15 11.82 5.44 -13.11
N LEU A 16 12.55 4.88 -14.08
CA LEU A 16 12.39 3.49 -14.52
C LEU A 16 12.72 2.50 -13.39
N ILE A 17 13.84 2.69 -12.69
CA ILE A 17 14.22 1.86 -11.55
C ILE A 17 13.14 1.93 -10.46
N SER A 18 12.67 3.13 -10.14
CA SER A 18 11.62 3.32 -9.12
C SER A 18 10.31 2.64 -9.49
N ILE A 19 9.88 2.72 -10.76
CA ILE A 19 8.67 2.03 -11.23
C ILE A 19 8.86 0.52 -11.15
N PHE A 20 10.02 0.03 -11.60
CA PHE A 20 10.33 -1.39 -11.55
C PHE A 20 10.28 -1.92 -10.11
N THR A 21 10.96 -1.26 -9.17
CA THR A 21 10.93 -1.63 -7.74
C THR A 21 9.50 -1.65 -7.18
N LEU A 22 8.69 -0.64 -7.52
CA LEU A 22 7.29 -0.57 -7.08
C LEU A 22 6.45 -1.72 -7.63
N LEU A 23 6.59 -2.03 -8.92
CA LEU A 23 5.84 -3.12 -9.55
C LEU A 23 6.28 -4.46 -9.01
N THR A 24 7.59 -4.74 -8.99
CA THR A 24 8.14 -6.00 -8.50
C THR A 24 7.75 -6.25 -7.05
N SER A 25 7.89 -5.27 -6.16
CA SER A 25 7.48 -5.42 -4.76
C SER A 25 5.98 -5.68 -4.61
N THR A 26 5.14 -4.96 -5.35
CA THR A 26 3.68 -5.14 -5.31
C THR A 26 3.27 -6.52 -5.80
N VAL A 27 3.86 -7.00 -6.91
CA VAL A 27 3.59 -8.35 -7.44
C VAL A 27 4.03 -9.42 -6.43
N ILE A 28 5.20 -9.27 -5.80
CA ILE A 28 5.66 -10.20 -4.75
C ILE A 28 4.67 -10.23 -3.58
N ILE A 29 4.22 -9.07 -3.10
CA ILE A 29 3.24 -8.95 -2.01
C ILE A 29 1.95 -9.69 -2.35
N GLU A 30 1.43 -9.50 -3.57
CA GLU A 30 0.21 -10.17 -4.05
C GLU A 30 0.37 -11.67 -4.17
N ILE A 31 1.47 -12.16 -4.75
CA ILE A 31 1.73 -13.60 -4.87
C ILE A 31 1.77 -14.24 -3.48
N LEU A 32 2.49 -13.64 -2.53
CA LEU A 32 2.53 -14.13 -1.15
C LEU A 32 1.16 -14.11 -0.49
N TYR A 33 0.31 -13.12 -0.80
CA TYR A 33 -1.01 -13.00 -0.21
C TYR A 33 -1.99 -14.04 -0.78
N ILE A 34 -1.93 -14.27 -2.09
CA ILE A 34 -2.69 -15.32 -2.75
C ILE A 34 -2.29 -16.68 -2.18
N ASP A 35 -1.00 -16.97 -2.07
CA ASP A 35 -0.50 -18.22 -1.49
C ASP A 35 -0.98 -18.43 -0.05
N TYR A 36 -0.89 -17.37 0.77
CA TYR A 36 -1.41 -17.36 2.14
C TYR A 36 -2.91 -17.66 2.22
N MET A 37 -3.71 -17.07 1.34
CA MET A 37 -5.16 -17.29 1.31
C MET A 37 -5.52 -18.65 0.72
N SER A 38 -4.77 -19.15 -0.26
CA SER A 38 -4.90 -20.49 -0.83
C SER A 38 -4.66 -21.57 0.23
N ALA A 39 -3.62 -21.42 1.07
CA ALA A 39 -3.39 -22.29 2.22
C ALA A 39 -4.54 -22.30 3.24
N ARG A 40 -5.43 -21.30 3.20
CA ARG A 40 -6.59 -21.13 4.08
C ARG A 40 -7.92 -21.42 3.39
N GLY A 41 -7.90 -22.12 2.25
CA GLY A 41 -9.09 -22.59 1.55
C GLY A 41 -9.64 -21.62 0.51
N LEU A 42 -8.82 -20.70 -0.01
CA LEU A 42 -9.20 -19.94 -1.20
C LEU A 42 -9.20 -20.88 -2.43
N GLU A 43 -10.40 -21.16 -2.96
CA GLU A 43 -10.56 -21.97 -4.16
C GLU A 43 -9.92 -21.30 -5.38
N SER A 44 -8.96 -21.97 -6.02
CA SER A 44 -8.38 -21.54 -7.29
C SER A 44 -9.28 -21.93 -8.46
N ARG A 45 -10.42 -21.26 -8.61
CA ARG A 45 -11.24 -21.44 -9.82
C ARG A 45 -10.49 -20.84 -11.00
N VAL A 46 -10.34 -21.63 -12.07
CA VAL A 46 -9.68 -21.19 -13.30
C VAL A 46 -10.72 -20.66 -14.25
N LEU A 47 -10.53 -19.44 -14.73
CA LEU A 47 -11.31 -18.90 -15.82
C LEU A 47 -10.62 -19.27 -17.12
N GLN A 48 -11.35 -19.99 -17.98
CA GLN A 48 -10.91 -20.27 -19.34
C GLN A 48 -11.35 -19.12 -20.23
N ALA A 49 -10.38 -18.37 -20.76
CA ALA A 49 -10.59 -17.36 -21.79
C ALA A 49 -9.90 -17.84 -23.07
N GLY A 50 -10.60 -18.66 -23.85
CA GLY A 50 -10.02 -19.32 -25.03
C GLY A 50 -8.88 -20.27 -24.63
N TYR A 51 -7.67 -20.06 -25.16
CA TYR A 51 -6.49 -20.85 -24.84
C TYR A 51 -5.77 -20.43 -23.55
N LEU A 52 -6.13 -19.29 -22.94
CA LEU A 52 -5.54 -18.85 -21.69
C LEU A 52 -6.38 -19.33 -20.50
N SER A 53 -5.74 -20.07 -19.60
CA SER A 53 -6.27 -20.49 -18.31
C SER A 53 -5.70 -19.59 -17.22
N ILE A 54 -6.45 -18.58 -16.78
CA ILE A 54 -6.01 -17.64 -15.73
C ILE A 54 -6.73 -18.00 -14.44
N PRO A 55 -6.02 -18.29 -13.33
CA PRO A 55 -6.68 -18.50 -12.06
C PRO A 55 -7.33 -17.19 -11.59
N TYR A 56 -8.60 -17.26 -11.19
CA TYR A 56 -9.42 -16.15 -10.70
C TYR A 56 -8.70 -15.21 -9.70
N PRO A 57 -7.95 -15.72 -8.69
CA PRO A 57 -7.31 -14.82 -7.73
C PRO A 57 -6.29 -13.85 -8.35
N TYR A 58 -5.74 -14.11 -9.55
CA TYR A 58 -4.76 -13.20 -10.16
C TYR A 58 -5.40 -12.01 -10.89
N ILE A 59 -6.71 -12.03 -11.14
CA ILE A 59 -7.40 -10.97 -11.90
C ILE A 59 -7.30 -9.60 -11.21
N PRO A 60 -7.50 -9.46 -9.89
CA PRO A 60 -7.43 -8.16 -9.21
C PRO A 60 -6.04 -7.52 -9.26
N ILE A 61 -4.97 -8.29 -9.49
CA ILE A 61 -3.59 -7.78 -9.49
C ILE A 61 -3.45 -6.63 -10.47
N ILE A 62 -4.05 -6.71 -11.66
CA ILE A 62 -3.96 -5.65 -12.67
C ILE A 62 -4.57 -4.34 -12.13
N GLY A 63 -5.74 -4.42 -11.50
CA GLY A 63 -6.41 -3.27 -10.90
C GLY A 63 -5.59 -2.67 -9.75
N ILE A 64 -5.01 -3.52 -8.90
CA ILE A 64 -4.14 -3.11 -7.79
C ILE A 64 -2.90 -2.40 -8.33
N LEU A 65 -2.23 -2.97 -9.33
CA LEU A 65 -1.07 -2.35 -9.99
C LEU A 65 -1.43 -0.97 -10.55
N MET A 66 -2.58 -0.82 -11.21
CA MET A 66 -3.04 0.49 -11.69
C MET A 66 -3.22 1.50 -10.55
N VAL A 67 -3.83 1.10 -9.42
CA VAL A 67 -4.03 1.95 -8.24
C VAL A 67 -2.68 2.36 -7.62
N ILE A 68 -1.75 1.42 -7.45
CA ILE A 68 -0.42 1.66 -6.87
C ILE A 68 0.39 2.59 -7.78
N ILE A 69 0.44 2.35 -9.10
CA ILE A 69 1.13 3.20 -10.07
C ILE A 69 0.55 4.61 -10.04
N THR A 70 -0.77 4.75 -10.10
CA THR A 70 -1.45 6.06 -10.08
C THR A 70 -1.16 6.82 -8.80
N SER A 71 -1.16 6.13 -7.65
CA SER A 71 -0.82 6.70 -6.35
C SER A 71 0.63 7.19 -6.31
N TRP A 72 1.56 6.40 -6.84
CA TRP A 72 2.97 6.78 -6.95
C TRP A 72 3.18 7.97 -7.87
N MET A 73 2.54 7.99 -9.05
CA MET A 73 2.58 9.12 -9.97
C MET A 73 2.08 10.40 -9.31
N ASN A 74 0.99 10.32 -8.55
CA ASN A 74 0.43 11.47 -7.85
C ASN A 74 1.35 11.98 -6.73
N LEU A 75 1.95 11.06 -5.95
CA LEU A 75 2.85 11.39 -4.86
C LEU A 75 4.17 12.00 -5.35
N THR A 76 4.76 11.41 -6.39
CA THR A 76 6.00 11.91 -7.01
C THR A 76 5.80 13.27 -7.66
N ARG A 77 4.68 13.47 -8.37
CA ARG A 77 4.31 14.78 -8.94
C ARG A 77 4.16 15.85 -7.84
N SER A 78 3.51 15.50 -6.73
CA SER A 78 3.35 16.40 -5.59
C SER A 78 4.70 16.74 -4.93
N LYS A 79 5.60 15.76 -4.77
CA LYS A 79 6.97 15.99 -4.25
C LYS A 79 7.84 16.86 -5.18
N ALA A 80 7.60 16.80 -6.49
CA ALA A 80 8.29 17.63 -7.49
C ALA A 80 7.81 19.10 -7.46
N PHE A 81 6.54 19.35 -7.18
CA PHE A 81 5.96 20.70 -7.16
C PHE A 81 6.50 21.60 -6.03
N VAL A 82 6.89 20.99 -4.90
CA VAL A 82 7.22 21.68 -3.64
C VAL A 82 8.52 22.50 -3.67
N ARG A 83 9.33 22.45 -4.74
CA ARG A 83 10.75 22.81 -4.60
C ARG A 83 11.38 23.58 -5.76
N ALA A 84 10.59 24.08 -6.71
CA ALA A 84 11.04 25.08 -7.66
C ALA A 84 11.09 26.48 -7.00
N ARG A 85 11.96 26.69 -6.01
CA ARG A 85 12.37 28.05 -5.60
C ARG A 85 13.30 28.57 -6.70
N HIS A 86 13.11 29.83 -7.10
CA HIS A 86 13.60 30.43 -8.36
C HIS A 86 15.10 30.30 -8.68
N SER A 87 15.94 29.85 -7.74
CA SER A 87 17.41 29.90 -7.83
C SER A 87 18.17 28.60 -7.51
N VAL A 88 17.52 27.51 -7.09
CA VAL A 88 18.25 26.28 -6.70
C VAL A 88 17.76 25.09 -7.52
N LYS A 89 18.52 24.72 -8.55
CA LYS A 89 18.39 23.40 -9.19
C LYS A 89 18.57 22.36 -8.10
N LEU A 90 17.54 21.57 -7.82
CA LEU A 90 17.71 20.42 -6.94
C LEU A 90 18.69 19.45 -7.58
N PRO A 91 19.66 18.93 -6.82
CA PRO A 91 20.50 17.87 -7.34
C PRO A 91 19.61 16.71 -7.78
N SER A 92 19.84 16.22 -9.00
CA SER A 92 19.09 15.12 -9.64
C SER A 92 18.96 13.90 -8.72
N ILE A 93 19.99 13.63 -7.93
CA ILE A 93 20.05 12.59 -6.89
C ILE A 93 18.92 12.71 -5.86
N LEU A 94 18.61 13.93 -5.41
CA LEU A 94 17.61 14.14 -4.36
C LEU A 94 16.18 13.94 -4.88
N MET A 95 15.97 14.16 -6.18
CA MET A 95 14.70 13.86 -6.84
C MET A 95 14.54 12.34 -7.05
N ALA A 96 15.60 11.66 -7.47
CA ALA A 96 15.63 10.19 -7.59
C ALA A 96 15.34 9.50 -6.25
N LEU A 97 15.99 9.94 -5.17
CA LEU A 97 15.79 9.38 -3.82
C LEU A 97 14.33 9.51 -3.36
N ARG A 98 13.69 10.66 -3.65
CA ARG A 98 12.28 10.90 -3.31
C ARG A 98 11.30 10.02 -4.10
N MET A 99 11.65 9.67 -5.34
CA MET A 99 10.86 8.74 -6.14
C MET A 99 10.95 7.33 -5.56
N PHE A 100 12.17 6.90 -5.22
CA PHE A 100 12.44 5.60 -4.63
C PHE A 100 11.78 5.46 -3.25
N GLU A 101 11.86 6.49 -2.41
CA GLU A 101 11.15 6.53 -1.13
C GLU A 101 9.64 6.33 -1.30
N SER A 102 9.03 7.00 -2.29
CA SER A 102 7.60 6.80 -2.60
C SER A 102 7.32 5.39 -3.12
N ALA A 103 8.23 4.81 -3.90
CA ALA A 103 8.11 3.46 -4.43
C ALA A 103 8.25 2.36 -3.38
N LEU A 104 8.89 2.63 -2.25
CA LEU A 104 8.92 1.73 -1.10
C LEU A 104 7.75 1.98 -0.15
N LEU A 105 7.42 3.24 0.11
CA LEU A 105 6.39 3.61 1.07
C LEU A 105 5.01 3.10 0.67
N ILE A 106 4.64 3.22 -0.61
CA ILE A 106 3.30 2.83 -1.07
C ILE A 106 3.08 1.30 -0.93
N PRO A 107 3.95 0.42 -1.46
CA PRO A 107 3.83 -1.02 -1.24
C PRO A 107 3.91 -1.43 0.22
N THR A 108 4.68 -0.70 1.04
CA THR A 108 4.74 -0.97 2.49
C THR A 108 3.41 -0.71 3.18
N ILE A 109 2.77 0.44 2.91
CA ILE A 109 1.43 0.74 3.44
C ILE A 109 0.45 -0.34 2.98
N PHE A 110 0.48 -0.68 1.70
CA PHE A 110 -0.36 -1.71 1.12
C PHE A 110 -0.19 -3.06 1.82
N ALA A 111 1.04 -3.54 1.96
CA ALA A 111 1.35 -4.80 2.64
C ALA A 111 0.88 -4.78 4.10
N ILE A 112 1.19 -3.72 4.84
CA ILE A 112 0.74 -3.60 6.23
C ILE A 112 -0.78 -3.71 6.28
N THR A 113 -1.52 -2.92 5.50
CA THR A 113 -2.99 -2.94 5.55
C THR A 113 -3.58 -4.27 5.10
N LEU A 114 -2.92 -4.95 4.17
CA LEU A 114 -3.37 -6.23 3.64
C LEU A 114 -3.21 -7.34 4.68
N TYR A 115 -2.07 -7.38 5.39
CA TYR A 115 -1.75 -8.43 6.35
C TYR A 115 -2.17 -8.12 7.80
N LEU A 116 -2.35 -6.85 8.18
CA LEU A 116 -2.65 -6.43 9.55
C LEU A 116 -3.82 -7.19 10.18
N PRO A 117 -5.00 -7.32 9.52
CA PRO A 117 -6.15 -8.02 10.11
C PRO A 117 -5.85 -9.49 10.40
N TYR A 118 -4.95 -10.09 9.62
CA TYR A 118 -4.57 -11.49 9.73
C TYR A 118 -3.45 -11.73 10.74
N LEU A 119 -2.60 -10.71 10.97
CA LEU A 119 -1.65 -10.70 12.07
C LEU A 119 -2.36 -10.58 13.42
N VAL A 120 -3.50 -9.86 13.47
CA VAL A 120 -4.25 -9.64 14.72
C VAL A 120 -4.80 -10.92 15.35
N GLY A 121 -5.16 -11.91 14.53
CA GLY A 121 -5.59 -13.24 15.01
C GLY A 121 -4.46 -14.24 15.15
N SER A 122 -3.21 -13.85 14.96
CA SER A 122 -2.08 -14.79 15.10
C SER A 122 -1.78 -15.05 16.57
N ASN A 123 -1.41 -16.30 16.90
CA ASN A 123 -1.01 -16.69 18.26
C ASN A 123 0.08 -15.77 18.82
N TRP A 124 1.00 -15.31 17.98
CA TRP A 124 2.07 -14.39 18.35
C TRP A 124 1.55 -13.03 18.83
N MET A 125 0.54 -12.48 18.17
CA MET A 125 -0.02 -11.19 18.56
C MET A 125 -0.90 -11.31 19.81
N ILE A 126 -1.65 -12.40 19.95
CA ILE A 126 -2.43 -12.71 21.15
C ILE A 126 -1.51 -12.86 22.36
N LEU A 127 -0.41 -13.60 22.22
CA LEU A 127 0.62 -13.76 23.26
C LEU A 127 1.30 -12.43 23.59
N GLY A 128 1.57 -11.58 22.59
CA GLY A 128 2.13 -10.26 22.79
C GLY A 128 1.16 -9.32 23.54
N LEU A 129 -0.11 -9.31 23.15
CA LEU A 129 -1.15 -8.52 23.80
C LEU A 129 -1.38 -8.98 25.24
N ALA A 130 -1.38 -10.29 25.52
CA ALA A 130 -1.49 -10.81 26.89
C ALA A 130 -0.38 -10.26 27.80
N LYS A 131 0.87 -10.21 27.33
CA LYS A 131 2.00 -9.63 28.08
C LYS A 131 1.87 -8.12 28.30
N VAL A 132 1.29 -7.41 27.33
CA VAL A 132 1.07 -5.96 27.44
C VAL A 132 -0.12 -5.65 28.36
N GLU A 133 -1.17 -6.47 28.35
CA GLU A 133 -2.32 -6.38 29.25
C GLU A 133 -1.93 -6.59 30.71
N GLU A 134 -0.95 -7.45 30.99
CA GLU A 134 -0.35 -7.60 32.33
C GLU A 134 0.34 -6.32 32.82
N THR A 135 0.89 -5.52 31.90
CA THR A 135 1.58 -4.26 32.23
C THR A 135 0.62 -3.06 32.30
N PHE A 136 -0.43 -3.05 31.48
CA PHE A 136 -1.39 -1.95 31.38
C PHE A 136 -2.84 -2.46 31.30
N PRO A 137 -3.54 -2.58 32.44
CA PRO A 137 -4.89 -3.16 32.48
C PRO A 137 -5.96 -2.31 31.75
N THR A 138 -5.70 -1.03 31.50
CA THR A 138 -6.58 -0.13 30.71
C THR A 138 -6.62 -0.48 29.22
N LEU A 139 -5.64 -1.22 28.70
CA LEU A 139 -5.64 -1.68 27.31
C LEU A 139 -6.60 -2.84 27.06
N LYS A 140 -7.02 -3.56 28.11
CA LYS A 140 -7.84 -4.77 28.03
C LYS A 140 -9.23 -4.54 27.40
N GLU A 141 -9.81 -3.37 27.62
CA GLU A 141 -11.11 -3.01 27.01
C GLU A 141 -10.96 -2.64 25.52
N VAL A 142 -9.84 -2.01 25.15
CA VAL A 142 -9.54 -1.66 23.76
C VAL A 142 -9.18 -2.91 22.96
N THR A 143 -8.37 -3.80 23.52
CA THR A 143 -7.98 -5.07 22.88
C THR A 143 -9.17 -5.97 22.67
N SER A 144 -10.05 -6.14 23.66
CA SER A 144 -11.27 -6.97 23.52
C SER A 144 -12.22 -6.45 22.42
N ARG A 145 -12.40 -5.13 22.29
CA ARG A 145 -13.20 -4.53 21.19
C ARG A 145 -12.54 -4.71 19.82
N LEU A 146 -11.22 -4.54 19.74
CA LEU A 146 -10.45 -4.80 18.52
C LEU A 146 -10.47 -6.30 18.14
N TYR A 147 -10.43 -7.19 19.11
CA TYR A 147 -10.49 -8.63 18.92
C TYR A 147 -11.89 -9.06 18.45
N GLY A 148 -12.96 -8.53 19.06
CA GLY A 148 -14.33 -8.82 18.66
C GLY A 148 -14.63 -8.39 17.21
N SER A 149 -14.15 -7.22 16.80
CA SER A 149 -14.32 -6.76 15.41
C SER A 149 -13.49 -7.56 14.39
N THR A 150 -12.32 -8.06 14.77
CA THR A 150 -11.49 -8.91 13.89
C THR A 150 -12.01 -10.35 13.79
N VAL A 151 -12.63 -10.90 14.84
CA VAL A 151 -13.31 -12.20 14.81
C VAL A 151 -14.45 -12.22 13.80
N ALA A 152 -15.23 -11.14 13.70
CA ALA A 152 -16.29 -11.03 12.69
C ALA A 152 -15.75 -11.13 11.25
N ILE A 153 -14.56 -10.58 10.99
CA ILE A 153 -13.88 -10.67 9.70
C ILE A 153 -13.28 -12.08 9.50
N MET A 154 -12.80 -12.72 10.57
CA MET A 154 -12.30 -14.11 10.53
C MET A 154 -13.38 -15.15 10.31
N GLY A 155 -14.65 -14.84 10.56
CA GLY A 155 -15.78 -15.73 10.26
C GLY A 155 -16.19 -15.75 8.78
N LEU A 156 -15.72 -14.81 7.97
CA LEU A 156 -16.13 -14.71 6.56
C LEU A 156 -15.57 -15.85 5.68
N PRO A 157 -16.26 -16.20 4.58
CA PRO A 157 -15.70 -17.10 3.57
C PRO A 157 -14.37 -16.57 3.01
N PRO A 158 -13.38 -17.44 2.69
CA PRO A 158 -12.06 -17.03 2.19
C PRO A 158 -12.11 -16.10 0.96
N SER A 159 -13.07 -16.30 0.05
CA SER A 159 -13.27 -15.46 -1.14
C SER A 159 -13.67 -14.02 -0.80
N TRP A 160 -14.57 -13.85 0.17
CA TRP A 160 -14.99 -12.53 0.66
C TRP A 160 -13.87 -11.81 1.41
N LYS A 161 -13.13 -12.52 2.26
CA LYS A 161 -11.94 -11.99 2.95
C LYS A 161 -10.91 -11.49 1.95
N TYR A 162 -10.64 -12.29 0.92
CA TYR A 162 -9.69 -11.94 -0.13
C TYR A 162 -10.04 -10.61 -0.80
N GLY A 163 -11.26 -10.50 -1.34
CA GLY A 163 -11.72 -9.30 -2.05
C GLY A 163 -11.83 -8.07 -1.15
N LEU A 164 -12.38 -8.22 0.06
CA LEU A 164 -12.53 -7.10 1.01
C LEU A 164 -11.18 -6.56 1.46
N SER A 165 -10.23 -7.43 1.81
CA SER A 165 -8.90 -6.98 2.23
C SER A 165 -8.15 -6.25 1.12
N GLN A 166 -8.25 -6.72 -0.13
CA GLN A 166 -7.65 -6.02 -1.28
C GLN A 166 -8.31 -4.65 -1.51
N ALA A 167 -9.64 -4.58 -1.51
CA ALA A 167 -10.38 -3.34 -1.72
C ALA A 167 -10.07 -2.32 -0.60
N LEU A 168 -10.12 -2.74 0.66
CA LEU A 168 -9.80 -1.87 1.80
C LEU A 168 -8.35 -1.38 1.77
N SER A 169 -7.40 -2.26 1.45
CA SER A 169 -5.98 -1.89 1.35
C SER A 169 -5.76 -0.85 0.25
N CYS A 170 -6.40 -1.04 -0.92
CA CYS A 170 -6.36 -0.05 -2.00
C CYS A 170 -6.94 1.30 -1.57
N ILE A 171 -8.09 1.32 -0.90
CA ILE A 171 -8.71 2.55 -0.39
C ILE A 171 -7.77 3.24 0.60
N ILE A 172 -7.16 2.51 1.53
CA ILE A 172 -6.23 3.08 2.52
C ILE A 172 -4.99 3.65 1.83
N VAL A 173 -4.44 2.98 0.81
CA VAL A 173 -3.31 3.50 0.03
C VAL A 173 -3.68 4.81 -0.66
N VAL A 174 -4.85 4.87 -1.31
CA VAL A 174 -5.33 6.08 -1.99
C VAL A 174 -5.50 7.22 -0.99
N VAL A 175 -6.19 6.98 0.13
CA VAL A 175 -6.41 7.97 1.18
C VAL A 175 -5.08 8.45 1.77
N SER A 176 -4.17 7.53 2.09
CA SER A 176 -2.83 7.84 2.61
C SER A 176 -2.04 8.71 1.63
N THR A 177 -2.09 8.35 0.34
CA THR A 177 -1.45 9.13 -0.73
C THR A 177 -2.01 10.54 -0.82
N ILE A 178 -3.34 10.70 -0.78
CA ILE A 178 -4.00 12.01 -0.80
C ILE A 178 -3.59 12.83 0.43
N ILE A 179 -3.57 12.25 1.63
CA ILE A 179 -3.16 12.93 2.86
C ILE A 179 -1.71 13.39 2.76
N LEU A 180 -0.80 12.55 2.27
CA LEU A 180 0.61 12.90 2.09
C LEU A 180 0.77 14.03 1.07
N CYS A 181 0.08 13.96 -0.08
CA CYS A 181 0.07 15.03 -1.08
C CYS A 181 -0.44 16.35 -0.49
N ARG A 182 -1.55 16.32 0.28
CA ARG A 182 -2.12 17.51 0.94
C ARG A 182 -1.18 18.12 1.98
N ARG A 183 -0.54 17.30 2.82
CA ARG A 183 0.45 17.76 3.81
C ARG A 183 1.63 18.47 3.13
N MET A 184 2.08 17.95 2.00
CA MET A 184 3.16 18.55 1.22
C MET A 184 2.75 19.88 0.59
N GLY A 185 1.52 19.99 0.05
CA GLY A 185 0.99 21.25 -0.49
C GLY A 185 0.82 22.35 0.58
N ARG A 186 0.41 22.00 1.80
CA ARG A 186 0.28 22.98 2.91
C ARG A 186 1.62 23.56 3.34
N ARG A 187 2.69 22.75 3.40
CA ARG A 187 4.04 23.24 3.74
C ARG A 187 4.58 24.30 2.76
N VAL A 188 4.06 24.34 1.54
CA VAL A 188 4.43 25.36 0.52
C VAL A 188 3.67 26.67 0.73
N ARG A 189 2.44 26.64 1.27
CA ARG A 189 1.60 27.85 1.41
C ARG A 189 1.89 28.64 2.69
N VAL A 190 2.47 28.00 3.71
CA VAL A 190 2.69 28.59 5.05
C VAL A 190 4.12 29.17 5.21
N ARG A 191 4.97 29.09 4.19
CA ARG A 191 6.33 29.68 4.16
C ARG A 191 6.49 30.62 2.99
#